data_AF-Q97E07-F1
#
_entry.id   AF-Q97E07-F1
#
_cell.length_a   1.000
_cell.length_b   1.000
_cell.length_c   1.000
_cell.angle_alpha   90.00
_cell.angle_beta   90.00
_cell.angle_gamma   90.00
#
_symmetry.space_group_name_H-M   'P 1'
#
loop_
_entity.id
_entity.type
_entity.pdbx_description
1 polymer ?
#
loop_
_entity_poly.entity_id
_entity_poly.type
_entity_poly.pdbx_seq_one_letter_code
_entity_poly.pdbx_strand_id
1 'polypeptide(L)' 'MEQRLIKVVSRTLKEKKERLSLTSSRKSLPKWDSLCHLQIILAVEKEFNINIPMKEVFSIDKIKDFIKFIRSDER' A
#
# COMPACT_ATOMS: atom_id res chain seq x y z
N MET A 1 11.52 -1.94 5.92
CA MET A 1 10.47 -1.19 5.20
C MET A 1 9.27 -2.06 4.83
N GLU A 2 9.45 -3.22 4.18
CA GLU A 2 8.34 -4.08 3.70
C GLU A 2 7.40 -4.54 4.82
N GLN A 3 7.96 -4.92 5.96
CA GLN A 3 7.19 -5.30 7.15
C GLN A 3 6.31 -4.17 7.67
N ARG A 4 6.77 -2.91 7.61
CA ARG A 4 5.97 -1.73 8.00
C ARG A 4 4.83 -1.53 7.01
N LEU A 5 5.11 -1.59 5.71
CA LEU A 5 4.10 -1.46 4.66
C LEU A 5 3.02 -2.54 4.79
N ILE A 6 3.41 -3.81 4.93
CA ILE A 6 2.45 -4.91 5.13
C ILE A 6 1.64 -4.70 6.41
N LYS A 7 2.25 -4.17 7.49
CA LYS A 7 1.55 -3.87 8.74
C LYS A 7 0.49 -2.77 8.55
N VAL A 8 0.82 -1.69 7.84
CA VAL A 8 -0.13 -0.60 7.50
C VAL A 8 -1.28 -1.16 6.67
N VAL A 9 -0.96 -1.87 5.59
CA VAL A 9 -1.95 -2.45 4.68
C VAL A 9 -2.84 -3.48 5.40
N SER A 10 -2.26 -4.35 6.21
CA SER A 10 -2.97 -5.34 7.04
C SER A 10 -3.94 -4.69 8.01
N ARG A 11 -3.53 -3.59 8.66
CA ARG A 11 -4.37 -2.83 9.58
C ARG A 11 -5.54 -2.16 8.87
N THR A 12 -5.30 -1.59 7.68
CA THR A 12 -6.34 -0.96 6.87
C THR A 12 -7.33 -1.98 6.30
N LEU A 13 -6.84 -3.08 5.74
CA LEU A 13 -7.66 -4.15 5.17
C LEU A 13 -8.31 -5.05 6.23
N LYS A 14 -7.94 -4.90 7.51
CA LYS A 14 -8.31 -5.83 8.60
C LYS A 14 -8.11 -7.28 8.16
N GLU A 15 -6.94 -7.57 7.59
CA GLU A 15 -6.60 -8.87 7.03
C GLU A 15 -5.28 -9.37 7.62
N LYS A 16 -5.12 -10.69 7.72
CA LYS A 16 -3.89 -11.27 8.29
C LYS A 16 -2.68 -10.91 7.41
N LYS A 17 -1.68 -10.30 8.05
CA LYS A 17 -0.35 -10.01 7.47
C LYS A 17 0.33 -11.23 6.84
N GLU A 18 0.04 -12.44 7.34
CA GLU A 18 0.53 -13.71 6.76
C GLU A 18 -0.05 -14.01 5.38
N ARG A 19 -1.22 -13.46 5.07
CA ARG A 19 -1.92 -13.61 3.79
C ARG A 19 -1.59 -12.46 2.82
N LEU A 20 -0.84 -11.46 3.29
CA LEU A 20 -0.45 -10.27 2.56
C LEU A 20 1.01 -10.38 2.17
N SER A 21 1.26 -10.34 0.87
CA SER A 21 2.60 -10.38 0.28
C SER A 21 2.79 -9.21 -0.67
N LEU A 22 4.04 -8.90 -1.01
CA LEU A 22 4.33 -7.83 -1.98
C LEU A 22 3.73 -8.10 -3.37
N THR A 23 3.52 -9.37 -3.69
CA THR A 23 2.83 -9.83 -4.90
C THR A 23 1.32 -9.73 -4.82
N SER A 24 0.75 -9.52 -3.64
CA SER A 24 -0.69 -9.35 -3.47
C SER A 24 -1.12 -8.07 -4.18
N SER A 25 -1.96 -8.27 -5.18
CA SER A 25 -2.65 -7.22 -5.91
C SER A 25 -4.04 -7.01 -5.37
N ARG A 26 -4.60 -5.84 -5.69
CA ARG A 26 -6.01 -5.51 -5.48
C ARG A 26 -6.95 -6.58 -6.00
N LYS A 27 -6.64 -7.17 -7.16
CA LYS A 27 -7.39 -8.30 -7.72
C LYS A 27 -7.37 -9.55 -6.86
N SER A 28 -6.28 -9.81 -6.15
CA SER A 28 -6.15 -11.00 -5.30
C SER A 28 -6.77 -10.81 -3.92
N LEU A 29 -7.02 -9.57 -3.51
CA LEU A 29 -7.48 -9.19 -2.18
C LEU A 29 -8.88 -8.58 -2.29
N PRO A 30 -9.95 -9.35 -2.07
CA PRO A 30 -11.31 -8.83 -2.20
C PRO A 30 -11.63 -7.69 -1.23
N LYS A 31 -10.91 -7.60 -0.09
CA LYS A 31 -11.05 -6.46 0.85
C LYS A 31 -10.43 -5.16 0.36
N TRP A 32 -9.65 -5.21 -0.71
CA TRP A 32 -8.97 -4.04 -1.27
C TRP A 32 -9.87 -3.28 -2.25
N ASP A 33 -10.95 -2.74 -1.71
CA ASP A 33 -11.90 -1.90 -2.45
C ASP A 33 -11.35 -0.50 -2.77
N SER A 34 -12.16 0.29 -3.48
CA SER A 34 -11.88 1.71 -3.79
C SER A 34 -11.57 2.55 -2.55
N LEU A 35 -12.35 2.38 -1.47
CA LEU A 35 -12.14 3.10 -0.21
C LEU A 35 -10.87 2.67 0.53
N CYS A 36 -10.67 1.35 0.69
CA CYS A 36 -9.50 0.80 1.36
C CYS A 36 -8.20 1.20 0.66
N HIS A 37 -8.22 1.32 -0.66
CA HIS A 37 -7.06 1.76 -1.42
C HIS A 37 -6.63 3.19 -1.09
N LEU A 38 -7.57 4.14 -1.07
CA LEU A 38 -7.29 5.52 -0.67
C LEU A 38 -6.79 5.56 0.78
N GLN A 39 -7.40 4.78 1.68
CA GLN A 39 -6.95 4.67 3.08
C GLN A 39 -5.53 4.13 3.19
N ILE A 40 -5.16 3.11 2.41
CA ILE A 40 -3.80 2.56 2.38
C ILE A 40 -2.83 3.65 1.94
N ILE A 41 -3.13 4.36 0.85
CA ILE A 41 -2.27 5.42 0.31
C ILE A 41 -2.03 6.48 1.37
N LEU A 42 -3.09 7.04 1.94
CA LEU A 42 -2.98 8.08 2.98
C LEU A 42 -2.18 7.60 4.20
N ALA A 43 -2.39 6.34 4.61
CA ALA A 43 -1.66 5.76 5.73
C ALA A 43 -0.17 5.56 5.40
N VAL A 44 0.16 5.15 4.18
CA VAL A 44 1.53 4.98 3.69
C VAL A 44 2.22 6.33 3.54
N GLU A 45 1.58 7.31 2.90
CA GLU A 45 2.08 8.68 2.79
C GLU A 45 2.42 9.25 4.17
N LYS A 46 1.51 9.11 5.14
CA LYS A 46 1.73 9.61 6.49
C LYS A 46 2.82 8.85 7.27
N GLU A 47 2.87 7.52 7.14
CA GLU A 47 3.85 6.67 7.84
C GLU A 47 5.28 6.85 7.30
N PHE A 48 5.42 7.01 5.99
CA PHE A 48 6.72 7.15 5.32
C PHE A 48 7.08 8.59 4.99
N ASN A 49 6.20 9.55 5.29
CA ASN A 49 6.31 10.97 4.97
C ASN A 49 6.52 11.25 3.47
N ILE A 50 5.96 10.40 2.61
CA ILE A 50 6.02 10.55 1.15
C ILE A 50 4.74 11.14 0.60
N ASN A 51 4.79 11.65 -0.63
CA ASN A 51 3.62 12.17 -1.33
C ASN A 51 3.41 11.40 -2.65
N ILE A 52 2.32 10.63 -2.71
CA ILE A 52 1.94 9.81 -3.86
C ILE A 52 0.88 10.59 -4.66
N PRO A 53 1.20 11.05 -5.87
CA PRO A 53 0.24 11.81 -6.65
C PRO A 53 -0.95 10.92 -7.07
N MET A 54 -2.15 11.49 -7.07
CA MET A 54 -3.42 10.80 -7.44
C MET A 54 -3.35 10.05 -8.77
N LYS A 55 -2.55 10.51 -9.75
CA LYS A 55 -2.35 9.79 -11.02
C LYS A 55 -1.68 8.41 -10.81
N GLU A 56 -0.73 8.33 -9.87
CA GLU A 56 0.00 7.11 -9.56
C GLU A 56 -0.84 6.19 -8.67
N VAL A 57 -1.69 6.77 -7.81
CA VAL A 57 -2.70 6.04 -7.04
C VAL A 57 -3.47 5.07 -7.92
N PHE A 58 -3.99 5.52 -9.06
CA PHE A 58 -4.69 4.65 -10.01
C PHE A 58 -3.80 3.60 -10.69
N SER A 59 -2.49 3.86 -10.83
CA SER A 59 -1.50 2.89 -11.31
C SER A 59 -1.12 1.83 -10.26
N ILE A 60 -1.33 2.11 -8.98
CA ILE A 60 -0.98 1.18 -7.89
C ILE A 60 -1.98 0.03 -7.84
N ASP A 61 -1.56 -1.12 -8.38
CA ASP A 61 -2.35 -2.36 -8.32
C ASP A 61 -1.81 -3.33 -7.25
N LYS A 62 -0.52 -3.23 -6.89
CA LYS A 62 0.17 -4.16 -5.98
C LYS A 62 0.80 -3.46 -4.80
N ILE A 63 0.93 -4.19 -3.68
CA ILE A 63 1.66 -3.71 -2.50
C ILE A 63 3.10 -3.32 -2.86
N LYS A 64 3.74 -4.07 -3.77
CA LYS A 64 5.10 -3.77 -4.25
C LYS A 64 5.25 -2.38 -4.90
N ASP A 65 4.20 -1.83 -5.51
CA ASP A 65 4.31 -0.52 -6.16
C ASP A 65 4.55 0.60 -5.15
N PHE A 66 3.93 0.53 -3.96
CA PHE A 66 4.22 1.47 -2.86
C PHE A 66 5.71 1.52 -2.49
N ILE A 67 6.41 0.39 -2.55
CA ILE A 67 7.85 0.33 -2.22
C ILE A 67 8.67 1.17 -3.19
N LYS A 68 8.29 1.23 -4.48
CA LYS A 68 8.99 2.08 -5.46
C LYS A 68 8.91 3.55 -5.09
N PHE A 69 7.74 4.00 -4.63
CA PHE A 69 7.54 5.38 -4.20
C PHE A 69 8.33 5.68 -2.93
N ILE A 70 8.24 4.81 -1.92
CA ILE A 70 8.98 4.95 -0.67
C ILE A 70 10.49 5.00 -0.91
N ARG A 71 11.03 4.10 -1.75
CA ARG A 71 12.47 4.10 -2.08
C ARG A 71 12.93 5.25 -2.97
N SER A 72 12.04 5.84 -3.76
CA SER A 72 12.42 6.97 -4.61
C SER A 72 12.61 8.25 -3.79
N ASP A 73 11.90 8.38 -2.68
CA ASP A 73 11.94 9.55 -1.79
C ASP A 73 13.03 9.44 -0.70
N GLU A 74 13.49 8.23 -0.37
CA GLU A 74 14.61 7.97 0.56
C GLU A 74 16.00 8.29 -0.05
N ARG A 75 16.12 9.36 -0.85
CA ARG A 75 17.36 9.78 -1.53
C ARG A 75 17.95 11.08 -1.00
#